data_AF-A0A939YXU1-F1
#
_entry.id   AF-A0A939YXU1-F1
#
_cell.length_a   1.000
_cell.length_b   1.000
_cell.length_c   1.000
_cell.angle_alpha   90.00
_cell.angle_beta   90.00
_cell.angle_gamma   90.00
#
_symmetry.space_group_name_H-M   'P 1'
#
loop_
_entity.id
_entity.type
_entity.pdbx_description
1 polymer ?
#
loop_
_entity_poly.entity_id
_entity_poly.type
_entity_poly.pdbx_seq_one_letter_code
_entity_poly.pdbx_strand_id
1 'polypeptide(L)'
;MTLSVLDFREKTVSFALLLTLIADVFLLVLDRWYAAGVLCFLGVQILYAARLQKESRGNGALLSFLLPAAAGLTACTSYGFGLTEALAASYIALFAVNLLRACLLAKRTGENKWILFAAGLALFFCCDLCVGLHNMPGTGGPALQRFAELAMWAFYLPGQVLIRTSVYTDK
;
A
#
# COMPACT_ATOMS: atom_id res chain seq x y z
N MET A 1 -5.78 17.33 23.27
CA MET A 1 -5.57 15.97 22.73
C MET A 1 -5.78 15.86 21.21
N THR A 2 -6.50 16.81 20.58
CA THR A 2 -6.80 16.81 19.13
C THR A 2 -5.64 17.25 18.22
N LEU A 3 -4.87 18.28 18.61
CA LEU A 3 -3.75 18.82 17.82
C LEU A 3 -2.59 17.81 17.62
N SER A 4 -2.22 17.05 18.66
CA SER A 4 -1.12 16.08 18.56
C SER A 4 -1.45 14.84 17.72
N VAL A 5 -2.74 14.51 17.59
CA VAL A 5 -3.19 13.38 16.76
C VAL A 5 -3.26 13.80 15.30
N LEU A 6 -3.72 15.02 15.01
CA LEU A 6 -3.74 15.57 13.65
C LEU A 6 -2.33 15.73 13.09
N ASP A 7 -1.42 16.33 13.87
CA ASP A 7 0.00 16.50 13.51
C ASP A 7 0.68 15.17 13.19
N PHE A 8 0.39 14.13 13.99
CA PHE A 8 0.90 12.78 13.72
C PHE A 8 0.36 12.20 12.41
N ARG A 9 -0.96 12.31 12.15
CA ARG A 9 -1.60 11.80 10.92
C ARG A 9 -1.02 12.46 9.68
N GLU A 10 -0.87 13.79 9.73
CA GLU A 10 -0.32 14.58 8.63
C GLU A 10 1.12 14.20 8.34
N LYS A 11 1.99 14.18 9.35
CA LYS A 11 3.39 13.78 9.18
C LYS A 11 3.50 12.37 8.59
N THR A 12 2.75 11.42 9.13
CA THR A 12 2.76 10.02 8.68
C THR A 12 2.39 9.91 7.19
N VAL A 13 1.32 10.57 6.77
CA VAL A 13 0.87 10.54 5.37
C VAL A 13 1.80 11.32 4.45
N SER A 14 2.33 12.48 4.89
CA SER A 14 3.33 13.23 4.11
C SER A 14 4.59 12.41 3.86
N PHE A 15 5.13 11.75 4.88
CA PHE A 15 6.29 10.88 4.73
C PHE A 15 6.00 9.66 3.84
N ALA A 16 4.80 9.08 3.96
CA ALA A 16 4.37 7.99 3.09
C ALA A 16 4.32 8.44 1.61
N LEU A 17 3.74 9.59 1.31
CA LEU A 17 3.69 10.13 -0.07
C LEU A 17 5.09 10.46 -0.61
N LEU A 18 5.99 10.98 0.23
CA LEU A 18 7.39 11.20 -0.15
C LEU A 18 8.09 9.89 -0.48
N LEU A 19 7.90 8.84 0.33
CA LEU A 19 8.46 7.51 0.05
C LEU A 19 7.87 6.90 -1.21
N THR A 20 6.58 7.09 -1.49
CA THR A 20 5.95 6.69 -2.76
C THR A 20 6.63 7.39 -3.93
N LEU A 21 6.83 8.72 -3.85
CA LEU A 21 7.54 9.46 -4.91
C LEU A 21 8.96 8.93 -5.13
N ILE A 22 9.69 8.63 -4.05
CA ILE A 22 11.03 8.03 -4.13
C ILE A 22 10.97 6.64 -4.78
N ALA A 23 9.97 5.82 -4.42
CA ALA A 23 9.77 4.50 -5.02
C ALA A 23 9.52 4.61 -6.53
N ASP A 24 8.69 5.56 -6.95
CA ASP A 24 8.37 5.79 -8.36
C ASP A 24 9.58 6.29 -9.16
N VAL A 25 10.49 7.05 -8.54
CA VAL A 25 11.76 7.41 -9.18
C VAL A 25 12.59 6.15 -9.47
N PHE A 26 12.70 5.21 -8.53
CA PHE A 26 13.44 3.97 -8.78
C PHE A 26 12.76 3.09 -9.84
N LEU A 27 11.44 2.91 -9.73
CA LEU A 27 10.69 1.94 -10.51
C LEU A 27 10.27 2.44 -11.90
N LEU A 28 9.80 3.70 -12.01
CA LEU A 28 9.28 4.25 -13.26
C LEU A 28 10.30 5.09 -14.01
N VAL A 29 11.08 5.92 -13.31
CA VAL A 29 12.00 6.87 -13.97
C VAL A 29 13.34 6.22 -14.28
N LEU A 30 13.92 5.55 -13.28
CA LEU A 30 15.24 4.95 -13.42
C LEU A 30 15.19 3.53 -13.99
N ASP A 31 14.04 2.85 -13.84
CA ASP A 31 13.78 1.45 -14.22
C ASP A 31 14.90 0.50 -13.76
N ARG A 32 15.37 0.72 -12.53
CA ARG A 32 16.48 -0.01 -11.91
C ARG A 32 16.41 0.08 -10.40
N TRP A 33 17.12 -0.81 -9.71
CA TRP A 33 17.08 -0.91 -8.24
C TRP A 33 15.68 -1.26 -7.69
N TYR A 34 14.99 -2.22 -8.30
CA TYR A 34 13.64 -2.65 -7.90
C TYR A 34 13.53 -2.95 -6.40
N ALA A 35 14.52 -3.61 -5.81
CA ALA A 35 14.54 -3.87 -4.36
C ALA A 35 14.46 -2.58 -3.52
N ALA A 36 15.13 -1.51 -3.93
CA ALA A 36 15.07 -0.22 -3.23
C ALA A 36 13.68 0.43 -3.36
N GLY A 37 13.07 0.36 -4.55
CA GLY A 37 11.70 0.82 -4.76
C GLY A 37 10.68 0.05 -3.91
N VAL A 38 10.76 -1.27 -3.91
CA VAL A 38 9.90 -2.14 -3.09
C VAL A 38 10.12 -1.89 -1.59
N LEU A 39 11.36 -1.67 -1.14
CA LEU A 39 11.64 -1.28 0.25
C LEU A 39 11.01 0.06 0.62
N CYS A 40 11.02 1.04 -0.27
CA CYS A 40 10.33 2.32 -0.05
C CYS A 40 8.83 2.09 0.13
N PHE A 41 8.20 1.28 -0.73
CA PHE A 41 6.79 0.91 -0.58
C PHE A 41 6.50 0.09 0.69
N LEU A 42 7.42 -0.75 1.12
CA LEU A 42 7.30 -1.44 2.41
C LEU A 42 7.32 -0.43 3.57
N GLY A 43 8.18 0.59 3.50
CA GLY A 43 8.18 1.72 4.43
C GLY A 43 6.86 2.49 4.45
N VAL A 44 6.28 2.76 3.27
CA VAL A 44 4.93 3.36 3.13
C VAL A 44 3.89 2.55 3.90
N GLN A 45 3.90 1.23 3.73
CA GLN A 45 2.93 0.35 4.37
C GLN A 45 3.17 0.22 5.88
N ILE A 46 4.41 0.33 6.37
CA ILE A 46 4.70 0.42 7.81
C ILE A 46 4.11 1.70 8.41
N LEU A 47 4.24 2.84 7.72
CA LEU A 47 3.63 4.11 8.14
C LEU A 47 2.10 4.02 8.20
N TYR A 48 1.47 3.39 7.19
CA TYR A 48 0.02 3.14 7.21
C TYR A 48 -0.40 2.17 8.32
N ALA A 49 0.38 1.12 8.57
CA ALA A 49 0.12 0.21 9.68
C ALA A 49 0.18 0.93 11.03
N ALA A 50 1.17 1.82 11.23
CA ALA A 50 1.30 2.65 12.43
C ALA A 50 0.10 3.61 12.60
N ARG A 51 -0.35 4.25 11.53
CA ARG A 51 -1.57 5.08 11.53
C ARG A 51 -2.80 4.28 11.96
N LEU A 52 -2.99 3.07 11.44
CA LEU A 52 -4.12 2.20 11.76
C LEU A 52 -4.05 1.63 13.19
N GLN A 53 -2.85 1.34 13.71
CA GLN A 53 -2.67 0.85 15.07
C GLN A 53 -3.01 1.89 16.14
N LYS A 54 -2.73 3.16 15.88
CA LYS A 54 -3.07 4.24 16.82
C LYS A 54 -4.58 4.35 17.08
N GLU A 55 -5.40 4.00 16.10
CA GLU A 55 -6.86 4.01 16.23
C GLU A 55 -7.43 2.63 16.66
N SER A 56 -6.77 1.54 16.27
CA SER A 56 -7.24 0.18 16.52
C SER A 56 -6.68 -0.39 17.82
N ARG A 57 -7.49 -0.42 18.89
CA ARG A 57 -7.14 -0.96 20.23
C ARG A 57 -6.99 -2.50 20.32
N GLY A 58 -6.68 -3.22 19.24
CA GLY A 58 -6.71 -4.70 19.21
C GLY A 58 -5.41 -5.37 18.75
N ASN A 59 -5.34 -6.70 18.90
CA ASN A 59 -4.20 -7.55 18.51
C ASN A 59 -3.91 -7.62 17.00
N GLY A 60 -4.62 -6.83 16.17
CA GLY A 60 -4.38 -6.75 14.73
C GLY A 60 -2.99 -6.22 14.35
N ALA A 61 -2.25 -5.63 15.30
CA ALA A 61 -0.85 -5.28 15.14
C ALA A 61 0.03 -6.50 14.84
N LEU A 62 -0.22 -7.64 15.51
CA LEU A 62 0.53 -8.87 15.30
C LEU A 62 0.30 -9.42 13.89
N LEU A 63 -0.96 -9.47 13.44
CA LEU A 63 -1.30 -9.92 12.08
C LEU A 63 -0.69 -9.00 11.00
N SER A 64 -0.59 -7.70 11.30
CA SER A 64 0.03 -6.72 10.39
C SER A 64 1.52 -6.97 10.18
N PHE A 65 2.20 -7.75 11.00
CA PHE A 65 3.64 -8.03 10.83
C PHE A 65 3.95 -9.51 10.62
N LEU A 66 3.18 -10.44 11.21
CA LEU A 66 3.39 -11.87 11.02
C LEU A 66 3.03 -12.35 9.62
N LEU A 67 1.89 -11.93 9.06
CA LEU A 67 1.48 -12.38 7.73
C LEU A 67 2.46 -11.90 6.63
N PRO A 68 2.91 -10.63 6.65
CA PRO A 68 3.93 -10.16 5.70
C PRO A 68 5.30 -10.84 5.87
N ALA A 69 5.72 -11.08 7.12
CA ALA A 69 6.96 -11.78 7.40
C ALA A 69 6.90 -13.23 6.90
N ALA A 70 5.77 -13.92 7.13
CA ALA A 70 5.55 -15.27 6.62
C ALA A 70 5.55 -15.30 5.08
N ALA A 71 4.85 -14.37 4.43
CA ALA A 71 4.82 -14.27 2.97
C ALA A 71 6.22 -14.08 2.37
N GLY A 72 7.03 -13.20 2.94
CA GLY A 72 8.42 -12.98 2.53
C GLY A 72 9.29 -14.21 2.76
N LEU A 73 9.15 -14.87 3.91
CA LEU A 73 9.91 -16.08 4.24
C LEU A 73 9.56 -17.23 3.28
N THR A 74 8.27 -17.46 3.01
CA THR A 74 7.83 -18.49 2.05
C THR A 74 8.40 -18.21 0.66
N ALA A 75 8.39 -16.96 0.21
CA ALA A 75 9.00 -16.56 -1.05
C ALA A 75 10.52 -16.82 -1.06
N CYS A 76 11.26 -16.44 -0.01
CA CYS A 76 12.70 -16.73 0.12
C CYS A 76 13.04 -18.22 0.06
N THR A 77 12.15 -19.09 0.55
CA THR A 77 12.37 -20.55 0.54
C THR A 77 11.93 -21.23 -0.76
N SER A 78 11.28 -20.50 -1.67
CA SER A 78 10.79 -21.03 -2.94
C SER A 78 11.90 -21.02 -3.99
N TYR A 79 12.13 -22.16 -4.65
CA TYR A 79 13.19 -22.27 -5.66
C TYR A 79 12.96 -21.27 -6.81
N GLY A 80 13.96 -20.43 -7.09
CA GLY A 80 13.91 -19.43 -8.17
C GLY A 80 13.46 -18.02 -7.75
N PHE A 81 13.19 -17.78 -6.46
CA PHE A 81 12.83 -16.46 -5.93
C PHE A 81 14.02 -15.81 -5.22
N GLY A 82 14.32 -14.55 -5.54
CA GLY A 82 15.38 -13.76 -4.93
C GLY A 82 14.87 -12.81 -3.84
N LEU A 83 15.76 -11.90 -3.40
CA LEU A 83 15.44 -10.91 -2.36
C LEU A 83 14.30 -9.97 -2.80
N THR A 84 14.30 -9.53 -4.06
CA THR A 84 13.30 -8.58 -4.58
C THR A 84 11.90 -9.18 -4.51
N GLU A 85 11.75 -10.44 -4.88
CA GLU A 85 10.47 -11.12 -4.89
C GLU A 85 9.97 -11.41 -3.46
N ALA A 86 10.89 -11.74 -2.55
CA ALA A 86 10.54 -11.87 -1.14
C ALA A 86 10.08 -10.54 -0.52
N LEU A 87 10.76 -9.44 -0.84
CA LEU A 87 10.34 -8.10 -0.44
C LEU A 87 8.98 -7.73 -1.05
N ALA A 88 8.74 -8.06 -2.32
CA ALA A 88 7.47 -7.81 -2.99
C ALA A 88 6.33 -8.64 -2.37
N ALA A 89 6.59 -9.90 -2.01
CA ALA A 89 5.63 -10.76 -1.32
C ALA A 89 5.29 -10.23 0.08
N SER A 90 6.29 -9.81 0.86
CA SER A 90 6.06 -9.14 2.15
C SER A 90 5.27 -7.84 1.96
N TYR A 91 5.64 -7.03 0.98
CA TYR A 91 4.99 -5.76 0.68
C TYR A 91 3.51 -5.95 0.37
N ILE A 92 3.16 -6.80 -0.60
CA ILE A 92 1.77 -6.96 -1.03
C ILE A 92 0.91 -7.58 0.07
N ALA A 93 1.48 -8.48 0.88
CA ALA A 93 0.81 -9.04 2.05
C ALA A 93 0.53 -7.96 3.12
N LEU A 94 1.51 -7.10 3.42
CA LEU A 94 1.33 -6.00 4.36
C LEU A 94 0.28 -5.01 3.87
N PHE A 95 0.32 -4.68 2.58
CA PHE A 95 -0.65 -3.82 1.95
C PHE A 95 -2.07 -4.43 2.06
N ALA A 96 -2.24 -5.70 1.71
CA ALA A 96 -3.54 -6.38 1.83
C ALA A 96 -4.09 -6.34 3.27
N VAL A 97 -3.23 -6.59 4.29
CA VAL A 97 -3.65 -6.49 5.69
C VAL A 97 -4.04 -5.06 6.06
N ASN A 98 -3.26 -4.05 5.65
CA ASN A 98 -3.59 -2.64 5.90
C ASN A 98 -4.91 -2.23 5.24
N LEU A 99 -5.15 -2.67 4.01
CA LEU A 99 -6.40 -2.43 3.29
C LEU A 99 -7.59 -3.05 4.02
N LEU A 100 -7.50 -4.33 4.40
CA LEU A 100 -8.55 -4.99 5.17
C LEU A 100 -8.83 -4.28 6.50
N ARG A 101 -7.77 -3.89 7.23
CA ARG A 101 -7.91 -3.16 8.49
C ARG A 101 -8.54 -1.79 8.29
N ALA A 102 -8.18 -1.06 7.23
CA ALA A 102 -8.79 0.21 6.89
C ALA A 102 -10.28 0.05 6.57
N CYS A 103 -10.65 -0.96 5.76
CA CYS A 103 -12.05 -1.27 5.45
C CYS A 103 -12.86 -1.65 6.71
N LEU A 104 -12.30 -2.48 7.58
CA LEU A 104 -12.95 -2.86 8.85
C LEU A 104 -13.12 -1.67 9.79
N LEU A 105 -12.13 -0.78 9.84
CA LEU A 105 -12.19 0.44 10.65
C LEU A 105 -13.22 1.43 10.11
N ALA A 106 -13.27 1.61 8.78
CA ALA A 106 -14.30 2.39 8.11
C ALA A 106 -15.70 1.85 8.38
N LYS A 107 -15.90 0.53 8.27
CA LYS A 107 -17.18 -0.13 8.55
C LYS A 107 -17.59 0.00 10.02
N ARG A 108 -16.64 -0.13 10.95
CA ARG A 108 -16.91 -0.07 12.40
C ARG A 108 -17.25 1.33 12.87
N THR A 109 -16.53 2.33 12.38
CA THR A 109 -16.66 3.72 12.86
C THR A 109 -17.67 4.54 12.05
N GLY A 110 -17.84 4.22 10.76
CA GLY A 110 -18.64 5.01 9.84
C GLY A 110 -18.05 6.40 9.52
N GLU A 111 -16.81 6.67 9.94
CA GLU A 111 -16.17 7.97 9.73
C GLU A 111 -15.65 8.08 8.28
N ASN A 112 -16.00 9.18 7.61
CA ASN A 112 -15.53 9.56 6.29
C ASN A 112 -14.01 9.54 6.19
N LYS A 113 -13.30 9.92 7.26
CA LYS A 113 -11.82 9.86 7.30
C LYS A 113 -11.29 8.44 7.02
N TRP A 114 -11.96 7.42 7.56
CA TRP A 114 -11.56 6.03 7.37
C TRP A 114 -12.09 5.45 6.06
N ILE A 115 -13.28 5.88 5.62
CA ILE A 115 -13.84 5.53 4.31
C ILE A 115 -12.92 6.02 3.19
N LEU A 116 -12.52 7.30 3.21
CA LEU A 116 -11.60 7.89 2.23
C LEU A 116 -10.23 7.21 2.27
N PHE A 117 -9.70 6.91 3.46
CA PHE A 117 -8.42 6.21 3.57
C PHE A 117 -8.50 4.79 2.99
N ALA A 118 -9.56 4.04 3.30
CA ALA A 118 -9.77 2.69 2.76
C ALA A 118 -10.00 2.70 1.24
N ALA A 119 -10.80 3.63 0.73
CA ALA A 119 -11.01 3.81 -0.71
C ALA A 119 -9.72 4.17 -1.44
N GLY A 120 -8.92 5.07 -0.86
CA GLY A 120 -7.61 5.43 -1.39
C GLY A 120 -6.62 4.25 -1.41
N LEU A 121 -6.56 3.46 -0.33
CA LEU A 121 -5.76 2.23 -0.29
C LEU A 121 -6.28 1.17 -1.29
N ALA A 122 -7.59 1.06 -1.49
CA ALA A 122 -8.17 0.11 -2.45
C ALA A 122 -7.77 0.45 -3.88
N LEU A 123 -7.89 1.73 -4.28
CA LEU A 123 -7.45 2.20 -5.59
C LEU A 123 -5.93 1.98 -5.76
N PHE A 124 -5.15 2.34 -4.74
CA PHE A 124 -3.70 2.17 -4.81
C PHE A 124 -3.30 0.68 -4.87
N PHE A 125 -4.04 -0.22 -4.22
CA PHE A 125 -3.82 -1.67 -4.32
C PHE A 125 -4.18 -2.19 -5.72
N CYS A 126 -5.30 -1.71 -6.29
CA CYS A 126 -5.67 -2.04 -7.67
C CYS A 126 -4.62 -1.54 -8.68
N CYS A 127 -4.01 -0.37 -8.44
CA CYS A 127 -2.90 0.12 -9.24
C CYS A 127 -1.75 -0.89 -9.26
N ASP A 128 -1.30 -1.36 -8.09
CA ASP A 128 -0.20 -2.34 -8.00
C ASP A 128 -0.52 -3.67 -8.66
N LEU A 129 -1.77 -4.15 -8.56
CA LEU A 129 -2.20 -5.35 -9.28
C LEU A 129 -2.11 -5.14 -10.80
N CYS A 130 -2.48 -3.97 -11.30
CA CYS A 130 -2.33 -3.63 -12.71
C CYS A 130 -0.86 -3.50 -13.12
N VAL A 131 0.02 -2.94 -12.25
CA VAL A 131 1.48 -2.91 -12.47
C VAL A 131 2.06 -4.32 -12.54
N GLY A 132 1.68 -5.20 -11.62
CA GLY A 132 2.11 -6.60 -11.64
C GLY A 132 1.66 -7.31 -12.91
N LEU A 133 0.40 -7.12 -13.32
CA LEU A 133 -0.15 -7.74 -14.51
C LEU A 133 0.52 -7.23 -15.81
N HIS A 134 0.80 -5.94 -15.88
CA HIS A 134 1.51 -5.34 -17.01
C HIS A 134 2.94 -5.89 -17.16
N ASN A 135 3.61 -6.17 -16.05
CA ASN A 135 4.98 -6.68 -16.02
C ASN A 135 5.09 -8.21 -16.11
N MET A 136 3.97 -8.94 -16.18
CA MET A 136 3.96 -10.40 -16.35
C MET A 136 3.47 -10.78 -17.75
N PRO A 137 4.37 -10.82 -18.76
CA PRO A 137 4.00 -11.17 -20.13
C PRO A 137 3.50 -12.62 -20.20
N GLY A 138 2.39 -12.84 -20.91
CA GLY A 138 1.74 -14.15 -21.04
C GLY A 138 0.62 -14.42 -20.04
N THR A 139 0.48 -13.59 -19.00
CA THR A 139 -0.66 -13.63 -18.08
C THR A 139 -1.75 -12.68 -18.56
N GLY A 140 -2.91 -13.23 -18.92
CA GLY A 140 -4.04 -12.47 -19.44
C GLY A 140 -4.03 -12.26 -20.95
N GLY A 141 -5.21 -12.16 -21.56
CA GLY A 141 -5.34 -11.82 -22.98
C GLY A 141 -4.97 -10.36 -23.29
N PRO A 142 -4.82 -9.98 -24.57
CA PRO A 142 -4.42 -8.63 -24.97
C PRO A 142 -5.33 -7.52 -24.41
N ALA A 143 -6.63 -7.78 -24.29
CA ALA A 143 -7.59 -6.85 -23.72
C ALA A 143 -7.30 -6.55 -22.23
N LEU A 144 -6.88 -7.56 -21.46
CA LEU A 144 -6.58 -7.41 -20.05
C LEU A 144 -5.28 -6.62 -19.84
N GLN A 145 -4.29 -6.82 -20.70
CA GLN A 145 -3.05 -6.05 -20.70
C GLN A 145 -3.30 -4.57 -21.00
N ARG A 146 -4.12 -4.26 -22.03
CA ARG A 146 -4.55 -2.89 -22.32
C ARG A 146 -5.35 -2.25 -21.20
N PHE A 147 -6.22 -3.03 -20.54
CA PHE A 147 -6.93 -2.56 -19.36
C PHE A 147 -5.95 -2.22 -18.24
N ALA A 148 -4.99 -3.10 -17.93
CA ALA A 148 -4.00 -2.86 -16.89
C ALA A 148 -3.18 -1.59 -17.16
N GLU A 149 -2.73 -1.39 -18.40
CA GLU A 149 -2.02 -0.17 -18.84
C GLU A 149 -2.77 1.11 -18.49
N LEU A 150 -4.07 1.17 -18.79
CA LEU A 150 -4.90 2.36 -18.52
C LEU A 150 -5.28 2.47 -17.04
N ALA A 151 -5.62 1.33 -16.42
CA ALA A 151 -6.13 1.24 -15.06
C ALA A 151 -5.06 1.61 -14.02
N MET A 152 -3.77 1.30 -14.25
CA MET A 152 -2.66 1.71 -13.39
C MET A 152 -2.72 3.22 -13.11
N TRP A 153 -2.71 4.03 -14.17
CA TRP A 153 -2.71 5.49 -14.06
C TRP A 153 -4.04 6.03 -13.54
N ALA A 154 -5.16 5.41 -13.96
CA ALA A 154 -6.50 5.79 -13.52
C ALA A 154 -6.70 5.57 -12.01
N PHE A 155 -6.03 4.59 -11.40
CA PHE A 155 -6.16 4.31 -9.97
C PHE A 155 -5.09 5.00 -9.12
N TYR A 156 -3.87 5.17 -9.65
CA TYR A 156 -2.72 5.72 -8.92
C TYR A 156 -3.00 7.09 -8.30
N LEU A 157 -3.30 8.10 -9.13
CA LEU A 157 -3.42 9.48 -8.67
C LEU A 157 -4.68 9.69 -7.79
N PRO A 158 -5.88 9.20 -8.17
CA PRO A 158 -7.05 9.30 -7.32
C PRO A 158 -6.85 8.59 -5.96
N GLY A 159 -6.17 7.45 -5.94
CA GLY A 159 -5.82 6.74 -4.71
C GLY A 159 -5.03 7.62 -3.74
N GLN A 160 -3.98 8.30 -4.24
CA GLN A 160 -3.17 9.21 -3.41
C GLN A 160 -3.94 10.43 -2.92
N VAL A 161 -4.79 11.02 -3.76
CA VAL A 161 -5.63 12.16 -3.39
C VAL A 161 -6.58 11.78 -2.24
N LEU A 162 -7.22 10.61 -2.31
CA LEU A 162 -8.09 10.13 -1.23
C LEU A 162 -7.31 9.86 0.06
N ILE A 163 -6.13 9.24 -0.03
CA ILE A 163 -5.25 9.03 1.14
C ILE A 163 -4.87 10.35 1.79
N ARG A 164 -4.48 11.38 1.00
CA ARG A 164 -4.13 12.69 1.53
C ARG A 164 -5.33 13.38 2.18
N THR A 165 -6.46 13.40 1.49
CA THR A 165 -7.68 14.06 1.94
C THR A 165 -8.23 13.44 3.23
N SER A 166 -8.03 12.13 3.41
CA SER A 166 -8.40 11.41 4.64
C SER A 166 -7.75 11.95 5.93
N VAL A 167 -6.73 12.81 5.84
CA VAL A 167 -6.11 13.48 6.99
C VAL A 167 -6.97 14.63 7.48
N TYR A 168 -7.56 15.40 6.56
CA TYR A 168 -8.26 16.65 6.83
C TYR A 168 -9.78 16.48 6.98
N THR A 169 -10.32 15.34 6.55
CA THR A 169 -11.73 15.04 6.79
C THR A 169 -11.94 14.70 8.25
N ASP A 170 -12.78 15.49 8.91
CA ASP A 170 -13.34 15.19 10.22
C ASP A 170 -14.75 14.61 10.06
N LYS A 171 -15.08 13.66 10.93
CA LYS A 171 -16.28 12.79 10.87
C LYS A 171 -16.43 12.11 9.53
#